data_AF-A0A2T4LVG7-F1
#
_entry.id   AF-A0A2T4LVG7-F1
#
_cell.length_a   1.000
_cell.length_b   1.000
_cell.length_c   1.000
_cell.angle_alpha   90.00
_cell.angle_beta   90.00
_cell.angle_gamma   90.00
#
_symmetry.space_group_name_H-M   'P 1'
#
loop_
_entity.id
_entity.type
_entity.pdbx_description
1 polymer ?
#
loop_
_entity_poly.entity_id
_entity_poly.type
_entity_poly.pdbx_seq_one_letter_code
_entity_poly.pdbx_strand_id
1 'polypeptide(L)'
;MKKSEKIAIDIITTSDMHSYFQSGENNSNIYRAGSYVKSIRETNDHVILLDSGGSLAGSLAAFYYAVVAPYKRHPMIKLMNAMQYDASGISPNEFKFGLSFFSRAVSLSRFPWLSANIEYKRTKEPYFSTPYTIKEIEGVKIAIVGLTSDGLMEREHFEMENDVRIEKTLRSSKRWIRFIHESEMPDFLIVIYHGGLNQLNKTSNEREQNVNEAEKIMQTLGVIDLLITGHQHQTFIGRDDQTLYVQAGQNAEQLIHVKINFKKRTNSYELENVNSKIVDLNHYPEDQALLDLTFYDRKTVCNWSEESINENALSAEVNGLSDVITKPHPFTQLLHDSIRLAYDYDISCVHLPTSGEEGLRGIITNEDLFNAYPHPDVPVDLTMKGQQIHDILEYCYSHIEFSDGALSLTIVDETLCTFWQGVHYTIDMNAEPYHRVTLENIKLDHMYRVSMTDYCYRNYKQYLENAVIHETGEITMVELISRNLKDKDYHIEQKQTFNVII
;
A
#
# COMPACT_ATOMS: atom_id res chain seq x y z
N MET A 1 -15.48 27.57 47.05
CA MET A 1 -15.09 27.31 45.64
C MET A 1 -14.59 25.87 45.54
N LYS A 2 -15.32 24.97 44.88
CA LYS A 2 -14.79 23.65 44.55
C LYS A 2 -13.67 23.86 43.52
N LYS A 3 -12.46 23.33 43.78
CA LYS A 3 -11.38 23.26 42.78
C LYS A 3 -11.97 22.67 41.50
N SER A 4 -11.82 23.35 40.37
CA SER A 4 -12.18 22.73 39.09
C SER A 4 -11.20 21.60 38.82
N GLU A 5 -11.68 20.36 38.77
CA GLU A 5 -10.89 19.22 38.30
C GLU A 5 -10.54 19.44 36.83
N LYS A 6 -9.24 19.38 36.53
CA LYS A 6 -8.71 19.42 35.17
C LYS A 6 -8.44 17.99 34.74
N ILE A 7 -8.89 17.62 33.55
CA ILE A 7 -8.72 16.30 32.96
C ILE A 7 -7.79 16.48 31.76
N ALA A 8 -6.62 15.87 31.83
CA ALA A 8 -5.63 15.90 30.75
C ALA A 8 -5.62 14.54 30.04
N ILE A 9 -5.73 14.55 28.72
CA ILE A 9 -5.74 13.35 27.88
C ILE A 9 -4.66 13.52 26.82
N ASP A 10 -3.80 12.52 26.67
CA ASP A 10 -2.71 12.52 25.69
C ASP A 10 -3.10 11.60 24.53
N ILE A 11 -3.22 12.16 23.33
CA ILE A 11 -3.46 11.44 22.07
C ILE A 11 -2.13 11.36 21.33
N ILE A 12 -1.68 10.14 21.05
CA ILE A 12 -0.45 9.84 20.34
C ILE A 12 -0.81 9.16 19.03
N THR A 13 -0.24 9.59 17.91
CA THR A 13 -0.53 9.00 16.60
C THR A 13 0.73 8.64 15.82
N THR A 14 0.70 7.44 15.22
CA THR A 14 1.63 6.97 14.18
C THR A 14 0.93 6.90 12.82
N SER A 15 1.70 6.69 11.77
CA SER A 15 1.24 6.58 10.39
C SER A 15 2.21 5.71 9.61
N ASP A 16 1.70 4.96 8.62
CA ASP A 16 2.52 4.40 7.53
C ASP A 16 3.76 3.64 8.04
N MET A 17 3.54 2.68 8.94
CA MET A 17 4.62 1.89 9.56
C MET A 17 5.28 0.91 8.59
N HIS A 18 4.60 0.58 7.49
CA HIS A 18 5.00 -0.31 6.39
C HIS A 18 5.57 -1.67 6.79
N SER A 19 5.22 -2.15 7.98
CA SER A 19 5.83 -3.34 8.59
C SER A 19 7.37 -3.29 8.63
N TYR A 20 7.98 -2.11 8.74
CA TYR A 20 9.37 -2.04 9.17
C TYR A 20 9.40 -2.33 10.67
N PHE A 21 10.12 -3.38 11.07
CA PHE A 21 10.35 -3.73 12.47
C PHE A 21 11.71 -4.42 12.68
N GLN A 22 12.58 -4.43 11.66
CA GLN A 22 13.99 -4.77 11.82
C GLN A 22 14.66 -3.70 12.70
N SER A 23 15.81 -3.99 13.32
CA SER A 23 16.59 -3.01 14.08
C SER A 23 17.83 -2.62 13.28
N GLY A 24 18.18 -1.34 13.19
CA GLY A 24 19.38 -0.87 12.49
C GLY A 24 19.17 0.48 11.79
N GLU A 25 20.19 0.95 11.08
CA GLU A 25 20.07 2.14 10.22
C GLU A 25 19.04 1.84 9.10
N ASN A 26 18.18 2.83 8.80
CA ASN A 26 17.07 2.75 7.82
C ASN A 26 15.89 1.81 8.17
N ASN A 27 15.67 1.53 9.45
CA ASN A 27 14.51 0.76 9.92
C ASN A 27 13.52 1.58 10.75
N SER A 28 12.31 1.05 10.93
CA SER A 28 11.28 1.70 11.74
C SER A 28 11.71 1.91 13.19
N ASN A 29 11.31 3.06 13.71
CA ASN A 29 11.46 3.45 15.09
C ASN A 29 10.30 2.96 15.99
N ILE A 30 9.57 1.90 15.62
CA ILE A 30 8.45 1.37 16.41
C ILE A 30 8.86 0.99 17.84
N TYR A 31 10.07 0.47 18.04
CA TYR A 31 10.59 0.16 19.37
C TYR A 31 10.82 1.43 20.20
N ARG A 32 11.28 2.51 19.56
CA ARG A 32 11.48 3.83 20.18
C ARG A 32 10.13 4.50 20.49
N ALA A 33 9.14 4.33 19.60
CA ALA A 33 7.75 4.71 19.86
C ALA A 33 7.18 4.00 21.09
N GLY A 34 7.49 2.71 21.28
CA GLY A 34 7.18 1.95 22.48
C GLY A 34 7.67 2.62 23.77
N SER A 35 8.97 2.95 23.81
CA SER A 35 9.57 3.67 24.94
C SER A 35 8.90 5.02 25.19
N TYR A 36 8.60 5.76 24.14
CA TYR A 36 7.91 7.05 24.25
C TYR A 36 6.52 6.88 24.87
N VAL A 37 5.67 6.04 24.29
CA VAL A 37 4.31 5.80 24.77
C VAL A 37 4.31 5.32 26.22
N LYS A 38 5.23 4.40 26.55
CA LYS A 38 5.41 3.90 27.91
C LYS A 38 5.74 5.03 28.88
N SER A 39 6.67 5.93 28.52
CA SER A 39 7.02 7.08 29.37
C SER A 39 5.84 8.04 29.59
N ILE A 40 4.97 8.23 28.60
CA ILE A 40 3.76 9.05 28.77
C ILE A 40 2.78 8.36 29.72
N ARG A 41 2.55 7.05 29.55
CA ARG A 41 1.67 6.25 30.42
C ARG A 41 2.15 6.16 31.87
N GLU A 42 3.45 6.30 32.13
CA GLU A 42 3.99 6.41 33.50
C GLU A 42 3.62 7.73 34.19
N THR A 43 3.28 8.78 33.40
CA THR A 43 2.97 10.12 33.92
C THR A 43 1.50 10.51 33.81
N ASN A 44 0.74 9.83 32.94
CA ASN A 44 -0.68 10.04 32.73
C ASN A 44 -1.36 8.73 32.36
N ASP A 45 -2.40 8.34 33.11
CA ASP A 45 -3.18 7.13 32.83
C ASP A 45 -4.14 7.32 31.63
N HIS A 46 -4.36 8.56 31.20
CA HIS A 46 -5.30 8.92 30.14
C HIS A 46 -4.62 9.08 28.77
N VAL A 47 -4.14 7.96 28.22
CA VAL A 47 -3.46 7.93 26.92
C VAL A 47 -4.31 7.21 25.89
N ILE A 48 -4.50 7.84 24.72
CA ILE A 48 -5.11 7.25 23.53
C ILE A 48 -4.02 7.12 22.46
N LEU A 49 -3.74 5.89 22.02
CA LEU A 49 -2.74 5.60 20.99
C LEU A 49 -3.41 5.17 19.69
N LEU A 50 -3.17 5.90 18.60
CA LEU A 50 -3.82 5.70 17.31
C LEU A 50 -2.80 5.47 16.19
N ASP A 51 -3.21 4.76 15.16
CA ASP A 51 -2.48 4.63 13.91
C ASP A 51 -3.37 5.07 12.74
N SER A 52 -2.82 5.74 11.73
CA SER A 52 -3.60 6.18 10.58
C SER A 52 -3.83 5.08 9.53
N GLY A 53 -3.18 3.91 9.64
CA GLY A 53 -3.14 2.85 8.64
C GLY A 53 -1.78 2.80 7.90
N GLY A 54 -1.63 1.87 6.96
CA GLY A 54 -0.37 1.70 6.21
C GLY A 54 0.66 0.89 6.99
N SER A 55 0.20 0.00 7.86
CA SER A 55 1.02 -0.64 8.88
C SER A 55 1.50 -2.05 8.51
N LEU A 56 0.84 -2.71 7.54
CA LEU A 56 1.02 -4.15 7.28
C LEU A 56 1.75 -4.52 5.98
N ALA A 57 2.05 -3.55 5.11
CA ALA A 57 2.72 -3.82 3.83
C ALA A 57 3.74 -2.73 3.50
N GLY A 58 4.79 -3.10 2.77
CA GLY A 58 5.81 -2.17 2.26
C GLY A 58 7.26 -2.62 2.46
N SER A 59 7.51 -3.58 3.36
CA SER A 59 8.86 -4.10 3.62
C SER A 59 9.03 -5.58 3.24
N LEU A 60 10.28 -6.02 3.11
CA LEU A 60 10.65 -7.44 2.98
C LEU A 60 10.06 -8.29 4.11
N ALA A 61 10.01 -7.74 5.32
CA ALA A 61 9.42 -8.43 6.46
C ALA A 61 7.90 -8.60 6.30
N ALA A 62 7.21 -7.59 5.74
CA ALA A 62 5.80 -7.69 5.38
C ALA A 62 5.58 -8.84 4.38
N PHE A 63 6.39 -8.87 3.32
CA PHE A 63 6.35 -9.92 2.30
C PHE A 63 6.56 -11.30 2.90
N TYR A 64 7.57 -11.47 3.77
CA TYR A 64 7.83 -12.75 4.44
C TYR A 64 6.61 -13.25 5.22
N TYR A 65 6.00 -12.40 6.04
CA TYR A 65 4.84 -12.81 6.87
C TYR A 65 3.52 -12.89 6.09
N ALA A 66 3.44 -12.29 4.91
CA ALA A 66 2.27 -12.37 4.05
C ALA A 66 2.30 -13.53 3.07
N VAL A 67 3.47 -13.86 2.52
CA VAL A 67 3.64 -14.81 1.40
C VAL A 67 4.39 -16.07 1.84
N VAL A 68 5.53 -15.93 2.52
CA VAL A 68 6.41 -17.07 2.87
C VAL A 68 5.92 -17.82 4.11
N ALA A 69 5.45 -17.09 5.12
CA ALA A 69 4.98 -17.63 6.38
C ALA A 69 3.59 -17.08 6.81
N PRO A 70 2.55 -17.17 5.94
CA PRO A 70 1.22 -16.60 6.19
C PRO A 70 0.48 -17.19 7.40
N TYR A 71 0.93 -18.35 7.88
CA TYR A 71 0.43 -19.03 9.07
C TYR A 71 0.98 -18.45 10.39
N LYS A 72 2.03 -17.63 10.33
CA LYS A 72 2.57 -16.94 11.51
C LYS A 72 1.83 -15.63 11.74
N ARG A 73 1.68 -15.26 13.02
CA ARG A 73 1.14 -13.96 13.39
C ARG A 73 2.10 -12.84 12.97
N HIS A 74 1.57 -11.86 12.25
CA HIS A 74 2.34 -10.71 11.78
C HIS A 74 2.99 -9.92 12.94
N PRO A 75 4.31 -9.65 12.91
CA PRO A 75 5.01 -9.01 14.03
C PRO A 75 4.53 -7.59 14.33
N MET A 76 4.16 -6.80 13.32
CA MET A 76 3.57 -5.48 13.56
C MET A 76 2.28 -5.56 14.40
N ILE A 77 1.44 -6.58 14.17
CA ILE A 77 0.25 -6.82 14.99
C ILE A 77 0.65 -7.21 16.42
N LYS A 78 1.72 -7.99 16.62
CA LYS A 78 2.22 -8.30 17.98
C LYS A 78 2.65 -7.02 18.70
N LEU A 79 3.41 -6.16 18.02
CA LEU A 79 3.90 -4.89 18.55
C LEU A 79 2.77 -3.94 18.90
N MET A 80 1.84 -3.67 17.98
CA MET A 80 0.69 -2.80 18.22
C MET A 80 -0.20 -3.31 19.37
N ASN A 81 -0.37 -4.63 19.49
CA ASN A 81 -1.11 -5.21 20.61
C ASN A 81 -0.38 -5.06 21.95
N ALA A 82 0.95 -5.21 21.96
CA ALA A 82 1.76 -5.00 23.17
C ALA A 82 1.79 -3.52 23.58
N MET A 83 1.81 -2.62 22.60
CA MET A 83 1.71 -1.17 22.79
C MET A 83 0.30 -0.68 23.13
N GLN A 84 -0.71 -1.57 23.15
CA GLN A 84 -2.10 -1.23 23.48
C GLN A 84 -2.62 -0.06 22.65
N TYR A 85 -2.57 -0.18 21.31
CA TYR A 85 -3.28 0.77 20.44
C TYR A 85 -4.78 0.76 20.76
N ASP A 86 -5.41 1.92 20.67
CA ASP A 86 -6.84 2.12 20.90
C ASP A 86 -7.67 1.96 19.63
N ALA A 87 -7.11 2.28 18.47
CA ALA A 87 -7.66 2.04 17.15
C ALA A 87 -6.59 2.23 16.06
N SER A 88 -6.87 1.70 14.86
CA SER A 88 -6.10 2.00 13.64
C SER A 88 -7.05 2.31 12.48
N GLY A 89 -6.67 3.25 11.62
CA GLY A 89 -7.29 3.46 10.32
C GLY A 89 -6.94 2.36 9.33
N ILE A 90 -7.58 2.37 8.16
CA ILE A 90 -7.33 1.39 7.11
C ILE A 90 -6.84 2.12 5.87
N SER A 91 -5.67 1.71 5.37
CA SER A 91 -5.08 2.19 4.12
C SER A 91 -5.32 1.21 2.96
N PRO A 92 -5.03 1.64 1.73
CA PRO A 92 -4.92 0.71 0.61
C PRO A 92 -3.83 -0.36 0.81
N ASN A 93 -2.73 -0.05 1.49
CA ASN A 93 -1.62 -0.99 1.74
C ASN A 93 -2.04 -2.21 2.57
N GLU A 94 -3.06 -2.11 3.42
CA GLU A 94 -3.60 -3.26 4.15
C GLU A 94 -4.11 -4.36 3.20
N PHE A 95 -4.55 -4.01 1.98
CA PHE A 95 -5.08 -4.94 0.99
C PHE A 95 -4.02 -5.47 0.01
N LYS A 96 -2.75 -5.06 0.13
CA LYS A 96 -1.68 -5.42 -0.84
C LYS A 96 -1.48 -6.92 -1.01
N PHE A 97 -1.72 -7.70 0.04
CA PHE A 97 -1.63 -9.16 0.02
C PHE A 97 -3.01 -9.85 0.00
N GLY A 98 -4.05 -9.12 -0.39
CA GLY A 98 -5.43 -9.60 -0.48
C GLY A 98 -6.23 -9.49 0.82
N LEU A 99 -7.56 -9.53 0.70
CA LEU A 99 -8.49 -9.35 1.83
C LEU A 99 -8.35 -10.44 2.89
N SER A 100 -7.96 -11.66 2.49
CA SER A 100 -7.76 -12.77 3.42
C SER A 100 -6.60 -12.50 4.39
N PHE A 101 -5.50 -11.92 3.90
CA PHE A 101 -4.37 -11.51 4.73
C PHE A 101 -4.79 -10.46 5.75
N PHE A 102 -5.48 -9.42 5.28
CA PHE A 102 -5.92 -8.35 6.18
C PHE A 102 -6.95 -8.83 7.21
N SER A 103 -7.93 -9.65 6.80
CA SER A 103 -8.92 -10.22 7.72
C SER A 103 -8.28 -11.07 8.82
N ARG A 104 -7.19 -11.80 8.52
CA ARG A 104 -6.39 -12.48 9.54
C ARG A 104 -5.71 -11.50 10.48
N ALA A 105 -5.14 -10.41 9.97
CA ALA A 105 -4.54 -9.36 10.80
C ALA A 105 -5.57 -8.72 11.74
N VAL A 106 -6.76 -8.37 11.22
CA VAL A 106 -7.89 -7.83 11.99
C VAL A 106 -8.29 -8.78 13.11
N SER A 107 -8.48 -10.08 12.83
CA SER A 107 -8.88 -11.06 13.86
C SER A 107 -7.81 -11.29 14.95
N LEU A 108 -6.55 -10.97 14.65
CA LEU A 108 -5.43 -11.05 15.60
C LEU A 108 -5.14 -9.71 16.30
N SER A 109 -5.84 -8.63 15.96
CA SER A 109 -5.75 -7.34 16.64
C SER A 109 -6.57 -7.33 17.94
N ARG A 110 -6.06 -6.64 18.96
CA ARG A 110 -6.73 -6.31 20.22
C ARG A 110 -7.26 -4.88 20.23
N PHE A 111 -7.27 -4.26 19.06
CA PHE A 111 -7.75 -2.92 18.77
C PHE A 111 -8.63 -2.99 17.52
N PRO A 112 -9.65 -2.13 17.41
CA PRO A 112 -10.49 -2.05 16.22
C PRO A 112 -9.75 -1.39 15.06
N TRP A 113 -9.99 -1.91 13.86
CA TRP A 113 -9.66 -1.26 12.59
C TRP A 113 -10.89 -0.48 12.13
N LEU A 114 -10.75 0.83 11.93
CA LEU A 114 -11.87 1.72 11.68
C LEU A 114 -11.88 2.17 10.22
N SER A 115 -12.99 1.92 9.52
CA SER A 115 -13.27 2.56 8.25
C SER A 115 -14.77 2.59 7.96
N ALA A 116 -15.31 3.79 7.77
CA ALA A 116 -16.74 4.02 7.59
C ALA A 116 -17.22 3.85 6.15
N ASN A 117 -16.29 3.89 5.18
CA ASN A 117 -16.61 3.87 3.76
C ASN A 117 -16.22 2.57 3.06
N ILE A 118 -15.66 1.59 3.78
CA ILE A 118 -15.54 0.22 3.30
C ILE A 118 -16.79 -0.54 3.75
N GLU A 119 -17.64 -0.92 2.80
CA GLU A 119 -18.97 -1.47 3.11
C GLU A 119 -19.35 -2.66 2.22
N TYR A 120 -20.30 -3.46 2.72
CA TYR A 120 -20.92 -4.49 1.91
C TYR A 120 -21.77 -3.87 0.78
N LYS A 121 -21.58 -4.34 -0.45
CA LYS A 121 -22.29 -3.86 -1.65
C LYS A 121 -23.81 -3.91 -1.48
N ARG A 122 -24.34 -4.95 -0.83
CA ARG A 122 -25.79 -5.15 -0.67
C ARG A 122 -26.39 -4.36 0.49
N THR A 123 -25.84 -4.49 1.70
CA THR A 123 -26.45 -3.91 2.91
C THR A 123 -26.05 -2.46 3.15
N LYS A 124 -24.94 -1.99 2.56
CA LYS A 124 -24.33 -0.68 2.84
C LYS A 124 -23.88 -0.52 4.30
N GLU A 125 -23.74 -1.65 5.00
CA GLU A 125 -23.18 -1.70 6.34
C GLU A 125 -21.65 -1.73 6.24
N PRO A 126 -20.94 -1.06 7.17
CA PRO A 126 -19.49 -1.13 7.25
C PRO A 126 -18.97 -2.58 7.31
N TYR A 127 -17.91 -2.86 6.56
CA TYR A 127 -17.38 -4.20 6.38
C TYR A 127 -16.67 -4.71 7.65
N PHE A 128 -15.87 -3.86 8.30
CA PHE A 128 -15.09 -4.18 9.50
C PHE A 128 -15.84 -3.90 10.81
N SER A 129 -17.17 -4.09 10.82
CA SER A 129 -18.06 -3.76 11.96
C SER A 129 -18.15 -2.25 12.23
N THR A 130 -18.51 -1.84 13.45
CA THR A 130 -18.72 -0.43 13.83
C THR A 130 -17.53 0.44 13.43
N PRO A 131 -17.73 1.48 12.59
CA PRO A 131 -16.63 2.23 11.98
C PRO A 131 -16.07 3.33 12.89
N TYR A 132 -16.53 3.38 14.13
CA TYR A 132 -16.07 4.29 15.17
C TYR A 132 -16.03 3.60 16.52
N THR A 133 -15.29 4.18 17.47
CA THR A 133 -15.27 3.78 18.87
C THR A 133 -15.40 5.00 19.77
N ILE A 134 -15.91 4.80 20.99
CA ILE A 134 -16.02 5.84 22.02
C ILE A 134 -15.07 5.49 23.16
N LYS A 135 -14.19 6.43 23.51
CA LYS A 135 -13.34 6.37 24.71
C LYS A 135 -13.91 7.33 25.75
N GLU A 136 -14.37 6.79 26.87
CA GLU A 136 -14.83 7.61 28.00
C GLU A 136 -13.73 7.69 29.06
N ILE A 137 -13.26 8.90 29.36
CA ILE A 137 -12.17 9.16 30.32
C ILE A 137 -12.65 10.20 31.33
N GLU A 138 -12.83 9.79 32.58
CA GLU A 138 -13.42 10.62 33.65
C GLU A 138 -14.75 11.29 33.24
N GLY A 139 -15.52 10.61 32.39
CA GLY A 139 -16.81 11.04 31.83
C GLY A 139 -16.70 11.93 30.58
N VAL A 140 -15.50 12.34 30.15
CA VAL A 140 -15.27 12.99 28.85
C VAL A 140 -15.41 11.93 27.76
N LYS A 141 -16.29 12.16 26.79
CA LYS A 141 -16.50 11.25 25.65
C LYS A 141 -15.69 11.67 24.43
N ILE A 142 -14.76 10.82 24.02
CA ILE A 142 -13.97 11.00 22.80
C ILE A 142 -14.45 10.00 21.75
N ALA A 143 -15.00 10.51 20.65
CA ALA A 143 -15.36 9.69 19.50
C ALA A 143 -14.19 9.59 18.52
N ILE A 144 -13.96 8.40 17.98
CA ILE A 144 -12.88 8.13 17.02
C ILE A 144 -13.49 7.39 15.84
N VAL A 145 -13.51 8.00 14.66
CA VAL A 145 -14.08 7.41 13.43
C VAL A 145 -13.01 7.27 12.36
N GLY A 146 -13.04 6.17 11.61
CA GLY A 146 -12.10 5.90 10.53
C GLY A 146 -12.68 6.14 9.13
N LEU A 147 -11.84 6.56 8.19
CA LEU A 147 -12.12 6.75 6.78
C LEU A 147 -10.90 6.34 5.95
N THR A 148 -11.14 5.77 4.78
CA THR A 148 -10.10 5.39 3.81
C THR A 148 -10.31 6.20 2.54
N SER A 149 -9.26 6.77 1.92
CA SER A 149 -9.46 7.50 0.66
C SER A 149 -9.97 6.59 -0.46
N ASP A 150 -11.17 6.86 -0.96
CA ASP A 150 -11.71 6.16 -2.14
C ASP A 150 -10.87 6.42 -3.40
N GLY A 151 -10.31 7.62 -3.55
CA GLY A 151 -9.44 7.93 -4.69
C GLY A 151 -8.13 7.13 -4.66
N LEU A 152 -7.55 6.89 -3.48
CA LEU A 152 -6.37 6.02 -3.36
C LEU A 152 -6.73 4.56 -3.62
N MET A 153 -7.86 4.08 -3.11
CA MET A 153 -8.32 2.72 -3.39
C MET A 153 -8.59 2.50 -4.89
N GLU A 154 -9.15 3.49 -5.58
CA GLU A 154 -9.39 3.48 -7.03
C GLU A 154 -8.06 3.46 -7.81
N ARG A 155 -7.09 4.31 -7.44
CA ARG A 155 -5.78 4.41 -8.10
C ARG A 155 -5.00 3.10 -8.08
N GLU A 156 -5.00 2.41 -6.95
CA GLU A 156 -4.19 1.21 -6.74
C GLU A 156 -4.84 -0.07 -7.30
N HIS A 157 -6.05 0.06 -7.86
CA HIS A 157 -6.81 -1.03 -8.48
C HIS A 157 -6.91 -2.30 -7.61
N PHE A 158 -7.01 -2.16 -6.29
CA PHE A 158 -7.05 -3.33 -5.40
C PHE A 158 -8.25 -4.22 -5.70
N GLU A 159 -8.00 -5.52 -5.84
CA GLU A 159 -9.08 -6.50 -5.94
C GLU A 159 -9.77 -6.66 -4.59
N MET A 160 -10.98 -6.13 -4.54
CA MET A 160 -11.91 -6.36 -3.45
C MET A 160 -12.73 -7.61 -3.72
N GLU A 161 -13.12 -8.32 -2.67
CA GLU A 161 -14.12 -9.37 -2.78
C GLU A 161 -15.39 -8.82 -3.47
N ASN A 162 -16.07 -9.71 -4.21
CA ASN A 162 -17.23 -9.34 -5.02
C ASN A 162 -18.35 -8.64 -4.23
N ASP A 163 -18.43 -8.84 -2.91
CA ASP A 163 -19.43 -8.24 -2.04
C ASP A 163 -18.95 -7.00 -1.29
N VAL A 164 -17.71 -6.53 -1.50
CA VAL A 164 -17.11 -5.38 -0.82
C VAL A 164 -16.96 -4.19 -1.78
N ARG A 165 -17.24 -2.98 -1.31
CA ARG A 165 -16.99 -1.75 -2.08
C ARG A 165 -16.50 -0.62 -1.19
N ILE A 166 -15.89 0.36 -1.84
CA ILE A 166 -15.52 1.64 -1.25
C ILE A 166 -16.58 2.68 -1.64
N GLU A 167 -17.29 3.25 -0.66
CA GLU A 167 -18.16 4.42 -0.86
C GLU A 167 -17.31 5.70 -0.95
N LYS A 168 -17.78 6.69 -1.72
CA LYS A 168 -17.17 8.02 -1.79
C LYS A 168 -16.93 8.60 -0.39
N THR A 169 -15.69 9.00 -0.09
CA THR A 169 -15.25 9.33 1.27
C THR A 169 -16.10 10.44 1.88
N LEU A 170 -16.29 11.56 1.16
CA LEU A 170 -17.14 12.67 1.62
C LEU A 170 -18.60 12.30 1.91
N ARG A 171 -19.15 11.33 1.18
CA ARG A 171 -20.54 10.91 1.40
C ARG A 171 -20.66 10.11 2.68
N SER A 172 -19.76 9.14 2.88
CA SER A 172 -19.75 8.31 4.08
C SER A 172 -19.42 9.13 5.33
N SER A 173 -18.40 10.00 5.25
CA SER A 173 -17.99 10.87 6.35
C SER A 173 -19.12 11.78 6.82
N LYS A 174 -19.86 12.41 5.90
CA LYS A 174 -21.04 13.22 6.24
C LYS A 174 -22.12 12.42 6.98
N ARG A 175 -22.37 11.18 6.57
CA ARG A 175 -23.35 10.28 7.21
C ARG A 175 -22.91 9.93 8.63
N TRP A 176 -21.69 9.46 8.81
CA TRP A 176 -21.22 8.93 10.09
C TRP A 176 -20.87 10.01 11.11
N ILE A 177 -20.22 11.10 10.69
CA ILE A 177 -19.91 12.22 11.59
C ILE A 177 -21.20 12.84 12.14
N ARG A 178 -22.22 13.01 11.27
CA ARG A 178 -23.54 13.48 11.71
C ARG A 178 -24.17 12.52 12.71
N PHE A 179 -24.17 11.22 12.41
CA PHE A 179 -24.73 10.19 13.30
C PHE A 179 -24.05 10.19 14.68
N ILE A 180 -22.72 10.29 14.72
CA ILE A 180 -21.93 10.34 15.97
C ILE A 180 -22.30 11.58 16.79
N HIS A 181 -22.38 12.76 16.16
CA HIS A 181 -22.79 13.98 16.85
C HIS A 181 -24.22 13.90 17.40
N GLU A 182 -25.16 13.35 16.64
CA GLU A 182 -26.56 13.26 17.04
C GLU A 182 -26.82 12.17 18.10
N SER A 183 -26.10 11.04 18.03
CA SER A 183 -26.39 9.85 18.85
C SER A 183 -25.48 9.73 20.07
N GLU A 184 -24.19 10.02 19.91
CA GLU A 184 -23.19 9.84 20.96
C GLU A 184 -22.92 11.12 21.74
N MET A 185 -23.11 12.27 21.07
CA MET A 185 -22.84 13.62 21.58
C MET A 185 -21.45 13.71 22.25
N PRO A 186 -20.36 13.47 21.49
CA PRO A 186 -19.01 13.45 22.06
C PRO A 186 -18.56 14.86 22.48
N ASP A 187 -17.69 14.93 23.47
CA ASP A 187 -17.00 16.16 23.87
C ASP A 187 -15.80 16.47 22.95
N PHE A 188 -15.31 15.47 22.22
CA PHE A 188 -14.21 15.59 21.25
C PHE A 188 -14.35 14.55 20.13
N LEU A 189 -14.26 14.97 18.87
CA LEU A 189 -14.30 14.09 17.70
C LEU A 189 -12.94 14.01 17.01
N ILE A 190 -12.40 12.79 16.94
CA ILE A 190 -11.22 12.42 16.17
C ILE A 190 -11.66 11.72 14.89
N VAL A 191 -11.17 12.19 13.76
CA VAL A 191 -11.30 11.51 12.46
C VAL A 191 -9.93 10.98 12.06
N ILE A 192 -9.83 9.66 11.88
CA ILE A 192 -8.68 9.02 11.24
C ILE A 192 -9.02 8.88 9.76
N TYR A 193 -8.31 9.59 8.89
CA TYR A 193 -8.49 9.52 7.44
C TYR A 193 -7.20 9.04 6.80
N HIS A 194 -7.17 7.81 6.29
CA HIS A 194 -6.03 7.34 5.52
C HIS A 194 -6.08 7.90 4.10
N GLY A 195 -5.57 9.13 4.00
CA GLY A 195 -5.36 9.89 2.79
C GLY A 195 -4.70 11.21 3.18
N GLY A 196 -4.33 11.97 2.17
CA GLY A 196 -3.56 13.20 2.33
C GLY A 196 -4.37 14.49 2.14
N LEU A 197 -3.63 15.58 2.01
CA LEU A 197 -4.13 16.89 1.58
C LEU A 197 -3.88 17.09 0.09
N ASN A 198 -4.86 17.63 -0.63
CA ASN A 198 -4.69 17.98 -2.04
C ASN A 198 -3.58 19.01 -2.25
N GLN A 199 -3.43 19.99 -1.35
CA GLN A 199 -2.40 21.03 -1.49
C GLN A 199 -0.96 20.51 -1.42
N LEU A 200 -0.76 19.29 -0.91
CA LEU A 200 0.55 18.64 -0.82
C LEU A 200 0.85 17.74 -2.04
N ASN A 201 -0.13 17.52 -2.93
CA ASN A 201 0.10 16.80 -4.18
C ASN A 201 0.93 17.67 -5.12
N LYS A 202 2.17 17.25 -5.37
CA LYS A 202 3.11 17.93 -6.29
C LYS A 202 3.01 17.47 -7.74
N THR A 203 2.10 16.54 -8.02
CA THR A 203 1.92 15.93 -9.33
C THR A 203 1.20 16.86 -10.31
N SER A 204 1.71 16.94 -11.53
CA SER A 204 1.06 17.60 -12.66
C SER A 204 -0.04 16.74 -13.29
N ASN A 205 -0.18 15.47 -12.90
CA ASN A 205 -1.13 14.53 -13.47
C ASN A 205 -2.56 14.80 -12.93
N GLU A 206 -3.49 15.16 -13.82
CA GLU A 206 -4.89 15.42 -13.47
C GLU A 206 -5.59 14.20 -12.84
N ARG A 207 -5.17 12.97 -13.16
CA ARG A 207 -5.72 11.74 -12.55
C ARG A 207 -5.27 11.54 -11.09
N GLU A 208 -4.15 12.14 -10.70
CA GLU A 208 -3.63 12.12 -9.33
C GLU A 208 -4.09 13.35 -8.52
N GLN A 209 -4.61 14.38 -9.19
CA GLN A 209 -5.36 15.45 -8.56
C GLN A 209 -6.72 14.88 -8.08
N ASN A 210 -7.09 15.13 -6.82
CA ASN A 210 -8.32 14.67 -6.17
C ASN A 210 -8.33 13.25 -5.57
N VAL A 211 -7.19 12.56 -5.45
CA VAL A 211 -7.14 11.31 -4.64
C VAL A 211 -7.16 11.59 -3.13
N ASN A 212 -7.08 12.86 -2.73
CA ASN A 212 -6.98 13.31 -1.36
C ASN A 212 -8.18 14.22 -1.04
N GLU A 213 -8.83 14.05 0.11
CA GLU A 213 -10.05 14.80 0.46
C GLU A 213 -10.01 15.45 1.85
N ALA A 214 -8.86 15.49 2.52
CA ALA A 214 -8.74 16.01 3.89
C ALA A 214 -9.28 17.44 4.05
N GLU A 215 -8.95 18.37 3.15
CA GLU A 215 -9.46 19.75 3.22
C GLU A 215 -10.98 19.80 3.06
N LYS A 216 -11.52 19.01 2.12
CA LYS A 216 -12.98 18.93 1.90
C LYS A 216 -13.68 18.34 3.12
N ILE A 217 -13.08 17.33 3.76
CA ILE A 217 -13.59 16.74 5.01
C ILE A 217 -13.66 17.80 6.11
N MET A 218 -12.62 18.61 6.32
CA MET A 218 -12.63 19.66 7.35
C MET A 218 -13.63 20.78 7.03
N GLN A 219 -13.73 21.19 5.77
CA GLN A 219 -14.51 22.38 5.38
C GLN A 219 -16.02 22.11 5.21
N THR A 220 -16.41 20.87 4.91
CA THR A 220 -17.80 20.56 4.52
C THR A 220 -18.56 19.72 5.53
N LEU A 221 -17.84 19.10 6.46
CA LEU A 221 -18.43 18.26 7.51
C LEU A 221 -18.58 19.11 8.78
N GLY A 222 -19.37 18.65 9.74
CA GLY A 222 -19.59 19.38 10.99
C GLY A 222 -18.31 19.56 11.82
N VAL A 223 -18.46 19.82 13.11
CA VAL A 223 -17.31 20.03 14.00
C VAL A 223 -16.45 18.77 14.04
N ILE A 224 -15.18 18.90 13.65
CA ILE A 224 -14.11 17.91 13.81
C ILE A 224 -13.02 18.58 14.64
N ASP A 225 -12.62 17.97 15.76
CA ASP A 225 -11.61 18.60 16.63
C ASP A 225 -10.19 18.20 16.21
N LEU A 226 -10.00 16.94 15.80
CA LEU A 226 -8.72 16.40 15.33
C LEU A 226 -8.90 15.53 14.08
N LEU A 227 -8.24 15.90 12.98
CA LEU A 227 -8.11 15.08 11.77
C LEU A 227 -6.69 14.50 11.68
N ILE A 228 -6.58 13.18 11.79
CA ILE A 228 -5.33 12.42 11.62
C ILE A 228 -5.28 11.92 10.18
N THR A 229 -4.26 12.32 9.44
CA THR A 229 -4.03 11.95 8.03
C THR A 229 -2.84 11.00 7.88
N GLY A 230 -2.65 10.43 6.69
CA GLY A 230 -1.54 9.54 6.34
C GLY A 230 -1.19 9.61 4.87
N HIS A 231 -0.64 8.53 4.32
CA HIS A 231 -0.36 8.31 2.88
C HIS A 231 0.75 9.15 2.25
N GLN A 232 0.87 10.44 2.56
CA GLN A 232 1.86 11.33 1.92
C GLN A 232 3.24 11.30 2.60
N HIS A 233 3.37 10.55 3.70
CA HIS A 233 4.59 10.33 4.47
C HIS A 233 5.24 11.64 4.96
N GLN A 234 4.47 12.73 5.04
CA GLN A 234 4.96 14.00 5.54
C GLN A 234 4.66 14.12 7.04
N THR A 235 5.51 14.87 7.74
CA THR A 235 5.29 15.20 9.15
C THR A 235 4.93 16.65 9.30
N PHE A 236 3.70 16.93 9.69
CA PHE A 236 3.25 18.30 9.93
C PHE A 236 2.08 18.37 10.91
N ILE A 237 1.89 19.57 11.42
CA ILE A 237 0.75 19.97 12.24
C ILE A 237 0.20 21.25 11.62
N GLY A 238 -1.08 21.26 11.30
CA GLY A 238 -1.77 22.44 10.79
C GLY A 238 -3.10 22.67 11.50
N ARG A 239 -3.69 23.82 11.27
CA ARG A 239 -5.03 24.17 11.76
C ARG A 239 -5.87 24.76 10.64
N ASP A 240 -7.12 24.33 10.56
CA ASP A 240 -8.14 24.92 9.71
C ASP A 240 -9.34 25.29 10.60
N ASP A 241 -9.52 26.60 10.82
CA ASP A 241 -10.41 27.14 11.86
C ASP A 241 -10.19 26.48 13.24
N GLN A 242 -11.15 25.70 13.73
CA GLN A 242 -11.08 25.00 15.00
C GLN A 242 -10.46 23.60 14.90
N THR A 243 -10.38 23.04 13.69
CA THR A 243 -9.87 21.69 13.46
C THR A 243 -8.34 21.67 13.51
N LEU A 244 -7.78 20.86 14.40
CA LEU A 244 -6.37 20.49 14.35
C LEU A 244 -6.22 19.35 13.32
N TYR A 245 -5.28 19.45 12.39
CA TYR A 245 -4.99 18.35 11.47
C TYR A 245 -3.50 18.01 11.45
N VAL A 246 -3.21 16.72 11.35
CA VAL A 246 -1.87 16.17 11.61
C VAL A 246 -1.53 15.04 10.64
N GLN A 247 -0.24 14.86 10.36
CA GLN A 247 0.28 13.67 9.67
C GLN A 247 1.60 13.27 10.32
N ALA A 248 1.73 12.00 10.70
CA ALA A 248 2.83 11.50 11.50
C ALA A 248 3.92 10.78 10.67
N GLY A 249 4.26 11.35 9.51
CA GLY A 249 5.34 10.82 8.68
C GLY A 249 5.14 9.36 8.30
N GLN A 250 6.21 8.58 8.39
CA GLN A 250 6.22 7.14 8.15
C GLN A 250 7.18 6.42 9.10
N ASN A 251 7.03 5.10 9.19
CA ASN A 251 7.96 4.19 9.87
C ASN A 251 8.26 4.56 11.33
N ALA A 252 7.39 5.32 11.97
CA ALA A 252 7.60 5.95 13.27
C ALA A 252 8.89 6.79 13.37
N GLU A 253 9.46 7.31 12.28
CA GLU A 253 10.60 8.24 12.37
C GLU A 253 10.26 9.41 13.30
N GLN A 254 9.06 9.94 13.12
CA GLN A 254 8.40 10.86 14.03
C GLN A 254 7.03 10.31 14.42
N LEU A 255 6.51 10.81 15.54
CA LEU A 255 5.09 10.69 15.88
C LEU A 255 4.53 12.05 16.24
N ILE A 256 3.20 12.16 16.30
CA ILE A 256 2.54 13.37 16.78
C ILE A 256 1.87 13.10 18.13
N HIS A 257 2.16 13.98 19.09
CA HIS A 257 1.55 13.96 20.41
C HIS A 257 0.68 15.20 20.58
N VAL A 258 -0.63 14.98 20.70
CA VAL A 258 -1.65 15.98 21.00
C VAL A 258 -2.11 15.84 22.45
N LYS A 259 -1.92 16.87 23.26
CA LYS A 259 -2.41 16.96 24.63
C LYS A 259 -3.64 17.84 24.69
N ILE A 260 -4.76 17.26 25.10
CA ILE A 260 -6.04 17.97 25.29
C ILE A 260 -6.34 18.12 26.78
N ASN A 261 -6.79 19.30 27.18
CA ASN A 261 -7.14 19.59 28.56
C ASN A 261 -8.59 20.04 28.66
N PHE A 262 -9.37 19.32 29.45
CA PHE A 262 -10.74 19.66 29.80
C PHE A 262 -10.83 20.21 31.21
N LYS A 263 -11.77 21.14 31.40
CA LYS A 263 -12.22 21.59 32.70
C LYS A 263 -13.61 21.06 32.97
N LYS A 264 -13.74 20.29 34.05
CA LYS A 264 -15.03 19.78 34.49
C LYS A 264 -15.88 20.94 35.01
N ARG A 265 -17.06 21.10 34.41
CA ARG A 265 -18.14 21.99 34.87
C ARG A 265 -19.19 21.16 35.61
N THR A 266 -20.27 21.81 36.06
CA THR A 266 -21.28 21.13 36.87
C THR A 266 -21.93 19.97 36.12
N ASN A 267 -22.27 20.16 34.83
CA ASN A 267 -22.97 19.18 33.99
C ASN A 267 -22.35 19.06 32.58
N SER A 268 -21.11 19.53 32.39
CA SER A 268 -20.45 19.50 31.09
C SER A 268 -18.94 19.53 31.23
N TYR A 269 -18.24 19.29 30.13
CA TYR A 269 -16.80 19.46 30.01
C TYR A 269 -16.52 20.62 29.06
N GLU A 270 -15.57 21.48 29.44
CA GLU A 270 -15.13 22.58 28.59
C GLU A 270 -13.70 22.30 28.14
N LEU A 271 -13.48 22.27 26.83
CA LEU A 271 -12.15 22.16 26.25
C LEU A 271 -11.37 23.46 26.51
N GLU A 272 -10.36 23.43 27.37
CA GLU A 272 -9.54 24.60 27.70
C GLU A 272 -8.45 24.84 26.65
N ASN A 273 -7.79 23.78 26.20
CA ASN A 273 -6.75 23.86 25.17
C ASN A 273 -6.47 22.51 24.49
N VAL A 274 -5.89 22.61 23.30
CA VAL A 274 -5.33 21.52 22.50
C VAL A 274 -3.92 21.92 22.09
N ASN A 275 -2.92 21.27 22.67
CA ASN A 275 -1.51 21.48 22.34
C ASN A 275 -0.98 20.29 21.56
N SER A 276 -0.12 20.52 20.58
CA SER A 276 0.41 19.45 19.73
C SER A 276 1.89 19.64 19.48
N LYS A 277 2.64 18.55 19.41
CA LYS A 277 4.07 18.55 19.08
C LYS A 277 4.44 17.36 18.20
N ILE A 278 5.41 17.59 17.32
CA ILE A 278 6.13 16.54 16.62
C ILE A 278 7.18 15.99 17.58
N VAL A 279 7.27 14.67 17.68
CA VAL A 279 8.28 13.97 18.48
C VAL A 279 9.16 13.20 17.52
N ASP A 280 10.43 13.60 17.46
CA ASP A 280 11.46 12.86 16.73
C ASP A 280 11.90 11.67 17.57
N LEU A 281 11.58 10.46 17.09
CA LEU A 281 11.82 9.23 17.82
C LEU A 281 13.28 8.79 17.79
N ASN A 282 14.11 9.35 16.92
CA ASN A 282 15.54 9.03 16.86
C ASN A 282 16.28 9.33 18.18
N HIS A 283 15.73 10.21 19.02
CA HIS A 283 16.30 10.59 20.32
C HIS A 283 15.89 9.66 21.48
N TYR A 284 15.06 8.65 21.23
CA TYR A 284 14.55 7.75 22.27
C TYR A 284 15.24 6.38 22.20
N PRO A 285 15.49 5.73 23.35
CA PRO A 285 15.97 4.37 23.37
C PRO A 285 14.89 3.41 22.86
N GLU A 286 15.30 2.28 22.31
CA GLU A 286 14.39 1.20 21.93
C GLU A 286 13.79 0.52 23.18
N ASP A 287 12.52 0.12 23.11
CA ASP A 287 11.88 -0.65 24.18
C ASP A 287 12.33 -2.11 24.15
N GLN A 288 13.06 -2.52 25.20
CA GLN A 288 13.61 -3.87 25.30
C GLN A 288 12.54 -4.97 25.30
N ALA A 289 11.37 -4.74 25.92
CA ALA A 289 10.32 -5.75 25.97
C ALA A 289 9.71 -5.99 24.58
N LEU A 290 9.61 -4.92 23.76
CA LEU A 290 9.19 -5.04 22.38
C LEU A 290 10.26 -5.71 21.50
N LEU A 291 11.54 -5.41 21.71
CA LEU A 291 12.65 -6.08 21.02
C LEU A 291 12.70 -7.58 21.32
N ASP A 292 12.46 -7.96 22.57
CA ASP A 292 12.42 -9.35 23.01
C ASP A 292 11.19 -10.08 22.43
N LEU A 293 10.04 -9.39 22.36
CA LEU A 293 8.79 -9.93 21.79
C LEU A 293 8.94 -10.35 20.32
N THR A 294 9.72 -9.60 19.54
CA THR A 294 9.93 -9.85 18.10
C THR A 294 11.32 -10.41 17.77
N PHE A 295 12.09 -10.83 18.78
CA PHE A 295 13.48 -11.30 18.58
C PHE A 295 13.58 -12.40 17.52
N TYR A 296 12.79 -13.46 17.65
CA TYR A 296 12.79 -14.57 16.70
C TYR A 296 12.18 -14.18 15.35
N ASP A 297 11.25 -13.23 15.33
CA ASP A 297 10.65 -12.74 14.09
C ASP A 297 11.70 -12.02 13.24
N ARG A 298 12.44 -11.08 13.84
CA ARG A 298 13.55 -10.36 13.19
C ARG A 298 14.63 -11.32 12.68
N LYS A 299 15.10 -12.22 13.56
CA LYS A 299 16.13 -13.21 13.20
C LYS A 299 15.70 -14.11 12.05
N THR A 300 14.42 -14.50 12.01
CA THR A 300 13.90 -15.33 10.93
C THR A 300 13.94 -14.58 9.59
N VAL A 301 13.51 -13.32 9.57
CA VAL A 301 13.52 -12.50 8.35
C VAL A 301 14.96 -12.26 7.87
N CYS A 302 15.90 -11.90 8.75
CA CYS A 302 17.32 -11.74 8.39
C CYS A 302 17.92 -13.04 7.82
N ASN A 303 17.70 -14.17 8.49
CA ASN A 303 18.27 -15.43 8.02
C ASN A 303 17.68 -15.85 6.66
N TRP A 304 16.40 -15.61 6.44
CA TRP A 304 15.75 -15.91 5.17
C TRP A 304 16.22 -14.95 4.08
N SER A 305 16.37 -13.65 4.38
CA SER A 305 16.78 -12.64 3.40
C SER A 305 18.15 -12.95 2.79
N GLU A 306 19.08 -13.43 3.62
CA GLU A 306 20.46 -13.79 3.23
C GLU A 306 20.58 -15.18 2.55
N GLU A 307 19.53 -15.99 2.55
CA GLU A 307 19.57 -17.34 1.97
C GLU A 307 19.66 -17.26 0.43
N SER A 308 20.68 -17.92 -0.14
CA SER A 308 20.88 -18.01 -1.58
C SER A 308 19.85 -18.93 -2.25
N ILE A 309 19.30 -18.48 -3.37
CA ILE A 309 18.27 -19.19 -4.15
C ILE A 309 18.90 -20.10 -5.20
N ASN A 310 19.93 -19.63 -5.91
CA ASN A 310 20.60 -20.32 -7.02
C ASN A 310 22.05 -20.71 -6.67
N GLU A 311 22.53 -21.78 -7.32
CA GLU A 311 23.94 -22.20 -7.22
C GLU A 311 24.82 -21.59 -8.32
N ASN A 312 24.26 -21.41 -9.52
CA ASN A 312 24.98 -20.90 -10.69
C ASN A 312 24.71 -19.41 -10.86
N ALA A 313 25.76 -18.62 -11.15
CA ALA A 313 25.62 -17.18 -11.35
C ALA A 313 24.64 -16.84 -12.48
N LEU A 314 23.67 -15.97 -12.19
CA LEU A 314 22.72 -15.43 -13.15
C LEU A 314 23.25 -14.12 -13.77
N SER A 315 22.85 -13.81 -15.00
CA SER A 315 23.08 -12.51 -15.63
C SER A 315 21.79 -12.02 -16.28
N ALA A 316 21.11 -11.11 -15.58
CA ALA A 316 19.87 -10.48 -16.01
C ALA A 316 19.77 -9.05 -15.46
N GLU A 317 20.89 -8.32 -15.47
CA GLU A 317 20.98 -6.92 -15.03
C GLU A 317 20.25 -6.00 -16.00
N VAL A 318 19.50 -5.03 -15.49
CA VAL A 318 18.76 -4.04 -16.28
C VAL A 318 19.43 -2.68 -16.12
N ASN A 319 19.79 -2.03 -17.24
CA ASN A 319 20.39 -0.69 -17.22
C ASN A 319 19.36 0.39 -17.58
N GLY A 320 18.33 0.49 -16.74
CA GLY A 320 17.20 1.41 -16.94
C GLY A 320 16.21 0.95 -18.00
N LEU A 321 15.05 1.64 -18.05
CA LEU A 321 13.92 1.24 -18.88
C LEU A 321 14.27 1.04 -20.36
N SER A 322 15.15 1.89 -20.93
CA SER A 322 15.56 1.78 -22.34
C SER A 322 16.17 0.42 -22.70
N ASP A 323 16.83 -0.26 -21.76
CA ASP A 323 17.48 -1.56 -22.01
C ASP A 323 16.46 -2.67 -22.30
N VAL A 324 15.27 -2.58 -21.70
CA VAL A 324 14.21 -3.60 -21.82
C VAL A 324 13.15 -3.26 -22.86
N ILE A 325 12.88 -1.97 -23.13
CA ILE A 325 11.82 -1.58 -24.08
C ILE A 325 12.28 -1.53 -25.53
N THR A 326 13.60 -1.47 -25.78
CA THR A 326 14.16 -1.30 -27.15
C THR A 326 14.56 -2.62 -27.80
N LYS A 327 14.75 -3.68 -27.01
CA LYS A 327 15.19 -5.00 -27.47
C LYS A 327 14.78 -6.10 -26.47
N PRO A 328 14.69 -7.36 -26.93
CA PRO A 328 14.54 -8.51 -26.03
C PRO A 328 15.61 -8.55 -24.93
N HIS A 329 15.21 -8.86 -23.69
CA HIS A 329 16.08 -8.76 -22.51
C HIS A 329 16.02 -10.01 -21.61
N PRO A 330 17.17 -10.48 -21.05
CA PRO A 330 17.20 -11.66 -20.18
C PRO A 330 16.29 -11.58 -18.95
N PHE A 331 16.19 -10.39 -18.33
CA PHE A 331 15.30 -10.19 -17.18
C PHE A 331 13.82 -10.43 -17.53
N THR A 332 13.32 -9.83 -18.60
CA THR A 332 11.93 -10.06 -19.04
C THR A 332 11.72 -11.50 -19.50
N GLN A 333 12.75 -12.14 -20.08
CA GLN A 333 12.72 -13.55 -20.42
C GLN A 333 12.56 -14.45 -19.17
N LEU A 334 13.27 -14.15 -18.08
CA LEU A 334 13.10 -14.85 -16.80
C LEU A 334 11.66 -14.73 -16.29
N LEU A 335 11.03 -13.55 -16.40
CA LEU A 335 9.64 -13.37 -16.02
C LEU A 335 8.69 -14.23 -16.89
N HIS A 336 8.92 -14.29 -18.19
CA HIS A 336 8.15 -15.14 -19.11
C HIS A 336 8.33 -16.64 -18.83
N ASP A 337 9.55 -17.09 -18.58
CA ASP A 337 9.81 -18.49 -18.21
C ASP A 337 9.13 -18.83 -16.88
N SER A 338 9.07 -17.87 -15.94
CA SER A 338 8.47 -18.05 -14.62
C SER A 338 6.94 -18.13 -14.68
N ILE A 339 6.27 -17.21 -15.38
CA ILE A 339 4.81 -17.24 -15.51
C ILE A 339 4.33 -18.52 -16.23
N ARG A 340 5.16 -19.08 -17.13
CA ARG A 340 4.86 -20.33 -17.85
C ARG A 340 4.90 -21.58 -16.98
N LEU A 341 5.58 -21.54 -15.83
CA LEU A 341 5.50 -22.64 -14.85
C LEU A 341 4.09 -22.81 -14.28
N ALA A 342 3.28 -21.73 -14.23
CA ALA A 342 1.89 -21.81 -13.83
C ALA A 342 0.98 -22.22 -15.00
N TYR A 343 1.18 -21.58 -16.16
CA TYR A 343 0.39 -21.84 -17.37
C TYR A 343 1.30 -21.92 -18.61
N ASP A 344 1.51 -23.13 -19.12
CA ASP A 344 2.37 -23.35 -20.29
C ASP A 344 1.63 -23.01 -21.59
N TYR A 345 1.49 -21.71 -21.86
CA TYR A 345 0.92 -21.16 -23.08
C TYR A 345 1.97 -20.51 -23.96
N ASP A 346 1.72 -20.50 -25.27
CA ASP A 346 2.60 -19.87 -26.25
C ASP A 346 2.73 -18.36 -26.03
N ILE A 347 1.64 -17.71 -25.61
CA ILE A 347 1.58 -16.27 -25.41
C ILE A 347 1.53 -15.95 -23.91
N SER A 348 2.45 -15.10 -23.47
CA SER A 348 2.44 -14.54 -22.13
C SER A 348 2.76 -13.05 -22.12
N CYS A 349 2.23 -12.36 -21.11
CA CYS A 349 2.39 -10.93 -20.90
C CYS A 349 2.89 -10.66 -19.48
N VAL A 350 4.05 -10.00 -19.37
CA VAL A 350 4.66 -9.60 -18.10
C VAL A 350 4.92 -8.09 -18.10
N HIS A 351 5.30 -7.53 -16.97
CA HIS A 351 5.61 -6.11 -16.82
C HIS A 351 6.92 -5.92 -16.04
N LEU A 352 7.43 -4.70 -16.01
CA LEU A 352 8.50 -4.35 -15.07
C LEU A 352 7.92 -4.27 -13.64
N PRO A 353 8.46 -5.00 -12.66
CA PRO A 353 7.88 -5.02 -11.32
C PRO A 353 8.06 -3.70 -10.56
N THR A 354 9.11 -2.94 -10.87
CA THR A 354 9.45 -1.67 -10.22
C THR A 354 9.91 -0.61 -11.22
N SER A 355 9.77 0.66 -10.86
CA SER A 355 10.42 1.76 -11.58
C SER A 355 11.90 1.85 -11.18
N GLY A 356 12.79 1.99 -12.15
CA GLY A 356 14.24 1.98 -11.91
C GLY A 356 14.80 0.59 -11.65
N GLU A 357 14.19 -0.44 -12.23
CA GLU A 357 14.61 -1.84 -12.13
C GLU A 357 16.10 -2.05 -12.44
N GLU A 358 16.79 -2.82 -11.59
CA GLU A 358 18.21 -3.16 -11.73
C GLU A 358 18.41 -4.62 -12.18
N GLY A 359 17.36 -5.44 -12.14
CA GLY A 359 17.39 -6.83 -12.54
C GLY A 359 18.10 -7.72 -11.51
N LEU A 360 18.70 -8.82 -11.98
CA LEU A 360 19.32 -9.82 -11.10
C LEU A 360 20.72 -10.23 -11.61
N ARG A 361 21.67 -10.35 -10.68
CA ARG A 361 23.08 -10.69 -11.00
C ARG A 361 23.72 -11.61 -9.97
N GLY A 362 24.43 -12.62 -10.46
CA GLY A 362 25.29 -13.47 -9.64
C GLY A 362 24.52 -14.50 -8.84
N ILE A 363 24.94 -14.70 -7.58
CA ILE A 363 24.21 -15.54 -6.62
C ILE A 363 23.14 -14.66 -5.98
N ILE A 364 21.90 -15.03 -6.20
CA ILE A 364 20.70 -14.30 -5.83
C ILE A 364 20.26 -14.77 -4.46
N THR A 365 20.03 -13.83 -3.55
CA THR A 365 19.41 -14.07 -2.25
C THR A 365 17.90 -13.81 -2.31
N ASN A 366 17.16 -14.19 -1.26
CA ASN A 366 15.74 -13.81 -1.17
C ASN A 366 15.52 -12.29 -1.10
N GLU A 367 16.48 -11.54 -0.53
CA GLU A 367 16.43 -10.08 -0.54
C GLU A 367 16.58 -9.51 -1.96
N ASP A 368 17.56 -10.01 -2.72
CA ASP A 368 17.76 -9.59 -4.12
C ASP A 368 16.50 -9.85 -4.96
N LEU A 369 15.91 -11.04 -4.80
CA LEU A 369 14.68 -11.38 -5.52
C LEU A 369 13.49 -10.51 -5.09
N PHE A 370 13.34 -10.21 -3.80
CA PHE A 370 12.30 -9.30 -3.34
C PHE A 370 12.51 -7.89 -3.87
N ASN A 371 13.75 -7.39 -3.91
CA ASN A 371 14.04 -6.05 -4.41
C ASN A 371 13.72 -5.93 -5.91
N ALA A 372 14.03 -6.97 -6.70
CA ALA A 372 13.69 -7.03 -8.13
C ALA A 372 12.20 -7.33 -8.40
N TYR A 373 11.47 -7.94 -7.45
CA TYR A 373 10.04 -8.24 -7.60
C TYR A 373 9.32 -8.18 -6.24
N PRO A 374 9.01 -6.98 -5.71
CA PRO A 374 8.45 -6.82 -4.36
C PRO A 374 6.93 -7.05 -4.29
N HIS A 375 6.30 -7.27 -5.44
CA HIS A 375 4.85 -7.41 -5.57
C HIS A 375 4.43 -8.89 -5.55
N PRO A 376 3.40 -9.27 -4.78
CA PRO A 376 2.93 -10.64 -4.69
C PRO A 376 2.01 -11.01 -5.87
N ASP A 377 2.34 -10.55 -7.07
CA ASP A 377 1.50 -10.74 -8.26
C ASP A 377 1.33 -12.22 -8.57
N VAL A 378 0.18 -12.59 -9.11
CA VAL A 378 -0.14 -13.97 -9.50
C VAL A 378 -0.46 -14.05 -11.00
N PRO A 379 -0.19 -15.19 -11.65
CA PRO A 379 -0.60 -15.40 -13.04
C PRO A 379 -2.13 -15.47 -13.18
N VAL A 380 -2.66 -14.92 -14.26
CA VAL A 380 -4.05 -15.00 -14.69
C VAL A 380 -4.10 -15.71 -16.03
N ASP A 381 -4.92 -16.76 -16.12
CA ASP A 381 -5.26 -17.45 -17.36
C ASP A 381 -6.51 -16.80 -17.96
N LEU A 382 -6.35 -16.19 -19.14
CA LEU A 382 -7.46 -15.57 -19.84
C LEU A 382 -7.43 -15.83 -21.34
N THR A 383 -8.55 -15.55 -21.99
CA THR A 383 -8.68 -15.54 -23.43
C THR A 383 -9.10 -14.15 -23.90
N MET A 384 -8.29 -13.57 -24.80
CA MET A 384 -8.45 -12.20 -25.31
C MET A 384 -8.28 -12.14 -26.83
N LYS A 385 -8.86 -11.13 -27.47
CA LYS A 385 -8.68 -10.85 -28.90
C LYS A 385 -7.29 -10.33 -29.20
N GLY A 386 -6.79 -10.60 -30.40
CA GLY A 386 -5.57 -9.99 -30.92
C GLY A 386 -5.61 -8.46 -30.90
N GLN A 387 -6.79 -7.84 -31.10
CA GLN A 387 -6.98 -6.39 -30.95
C GLN A 387 -6.61 -5.90 -29.55
N GLN A 388 -6.95 -6.66 -28.51
CA GLN A 388 -6.65 -6.25 -27.13
C GLN A 388 -5.13 -6.31 -26.84
N ILE A 389 -4.42 -7.25 -27.47
CA ILE A 389 -2.95 -7.30 -27.42
C ILE A 389 -2.35 -6.07 -28.10
N HIS A 390 -2.87 -5.72 -29.29
CA HIS A 390 -2.47 -4.52 -30.03
C HIS A 390 -2.70 -3.24 -29.22
N ASP A 391 -3.90 -3.07 -28.66
CA ASP A 391 -4.28 -1.86 -27.90
C ASP A 391 -3.41 -1.66 -26.65
N ILE A 392 -3.06 -2.75 -25.95
CA ILE A 392 -2.18 -2.70 -24.76
C ILE A 392 -0.77 -2.28 -25.16
N LEU A 393 -0.21 -2.87 -26.22
CA LEU A 393 1.11 -2.49 -26.76
C LEU A 393 1.12 -1.03 -27.23
N GLU A 394 0.09 -0.59 -27.95
CA GLU A 394 -0.05 0.81 -28.38
C GLU A 394 -0.09 1.73 -27.17
N TYR A 395 -0.87 1.41 -26.14
CA TYR A 395 -0.91 2.22 -24.93
C TYR A 395 0.46 2.34 -24.27
N CYS A 396 1.21 1.24 -24.12
CA CYS A 396 2.56 1.28 -23.53
C CYS A 396 3.48 2.21 -24.34
N TYR A 397 3.60 1.99 -25.65
CA TYR A 397 4.57 2.71 -26.47
C TYR A 397 4.13 4.14 -26.83
N SER A 398 2.85 4.49 -26.72
CA SER A 398 2.34 5.85 -26.99
C SER A 398 2.68 6.88 -25.91
N HIS A 399 3.11 6.42 -24.73
CA HIS A 399 3.47 7.27 -23.59
C HIS A 399 4.98 7.35 -23.37
N ILE A 400 5.76 6.90 -24.35
CA ILE A 400 7.21 6.87 -24.33
C ILE A 400 7.70 7.72 -25.49
N GLU A 401 8.69 8.58 -25.25
CA GLU A 401 9.33 9.38 -26.31
C GLU A 401 10.84 9.14 -26.31
N PHE A 402 11.42 9.15 -27.52
CA PHE A 402 12.86 9.12 -27.72
C PHE A 402 13.31 10.44 -28.36
N SER A 403 14.47 10.93 -27.94
CA SER A 403 15.18 12.06 -28.57
C SER A 403 16.63 11.64 -28.80
N ASP A 404 17.13 11.82 -30.02
CA ASP A 404 18.51 11.46 -30.40
C ASP A 404 18.88 9.99 -30.07
N GLY A 405 17.92 9.07 -30.18
CA GLY A 405 18.12 7.65 -29.88
C GLY A 405 18.14 7.30 -28.38
N ALA A 406 17.91 8.27 -27.50
CA ALA A 406 17.81 8.07 -26.05
C ALA A 406 16.37 8.29 -25.57
N LEU A 407 15.96 7.52 -24.56
CA LEU A 407 14.68 7.71 -23.88
C LEU A 407 14.64 9.13 -23.27
N SER A 408 13.69 9.95 -23.70
CA SER A 408 13.62 11.37 -23.35
C SER A 408 12.45 11.70 -22.42
N LEU A 409 11.36 10.94 -22.49
CA LEU A 409 10.19 11.12 -21.64
C LEU A 409 9.45 9.79 -21.43
N THR A 410 9.04 9.56 -20.18
CA THR A 410 8.04 8.55 -19.80
C THR A 410 6.85 9.28 -19.19
N ILE A 411 5.73 9.29 -19.92
CA ILE A 411 4.48 9.92 -19.47
C ILE A 411 3.71 8.99 -18.52
N VAL A 412 4.00 7.69 -18.57
CA VAL A 412 3.42 6.64 -17.71
C VAL A 412 4.47 6.06 -16.77
N ASP A 413 3.99 5.52 -15.65
CA ASP A 413 4.78 4.70 -14.73
C ASP A 413 5.45 3.54 -15.47
N GLU A 414 6.74 3.30 -15.21
CA GLU A 414 7.53 2.26 -15.89
C GLU A 414 6.94 0.86 -15.67
N THR A 415 6.26 0.65 -14.54
CA THR A 415 5.59 -0.61 -14.19
C THR A 415 4.41 -0.93 -15.10
N LEU A 416 3.89 0.05 -15.85
CA LEU A 416 2.86 -0.18 -16.88
C LEU A 416 3.46 -0.66 -18.21
N CYS A 417 4.79 -0.70 -18.38
CA CYS A 417 5.36 -1.24 -19.61
C CYS A 417 5.15 -2.76 -19.67
N THR A 418 4.47 -3.24 -20.72
CA THR A 418 4.20 -4.66 -20.92
C THR A 418 5.15 -5.28 -21.93
N PHE A 419 5.57 -6.51 -21.67
CA PHE A 419 6.43 -7.31 -22.54
C PHE A 419 5.70 -8.59 -22.90
N TRP A 420 5.78 -8.95 -24.19
CA TRP A 420 5.02 -10.07 -24.74
C TRP A 420 5.97 -11.13 -25.31
N GLN A 421 5.71 -12.38 -24.98
CA GLN A 421 6.32 -13.55 -25.62
C GLN A 421 5.27 -14.28 -26.44
N GLY A 422 5.68 -14.90 -27.55
CA GLY A 422 4.77 -15.56 -28.49
C GLY A 422 4.07 -14.60 -29.46
N VAL A 423 4.26 -13.29 -29.28
CA VAL A 423 3.80 -12.22 -30.18
C VAL A 423 5.02 -11.65 -30.89
N HIS A 424 4.96 -11.61 -32.22
CA HIS A 424 5.98 -10.99 -33.06
C HIS A 424 5.48 -9.60 -33.43
N TYR A 425 6.20 -8.56 -33.01
CA TYR A 425 5.78 -7.18 -33.20
C TYR A 425 6.94 -6.25 -33.50
N THR A 426 6.66 -5.24 -34.33
CA THR A 426 7.55 -4.13 -34.60
C THR A 426 6.91 -2.85 -34.07
N ILE A 427 7.70 -2.04 -33.36
CA ILE A 427 7.33 -0.70 -32.91
C ILE A 427 8.07 0.33 -33.72
N ASP A 428 7.36 1.26 -34.34
CA ASP A 428 7.92 2.44 -35.00
C ASP A 428 7.71 3.67 -34.13
N MET A 429 8.77 4.10 -33.42
CA MET A 429 8.72 5.29 -32.58
C MET A 429 8.66 6.59 -33.39
N ASN A 430 8.88 6.54 -34.72
CA ASN A 430 8.70 7.69 -35.62
C ASN A 430 7.24 7.86 -36.05
N ALA A 431 6.38 6.88 -35.79
CA ALA A 431 4.95 7.00 -36.02
C ALA A 431 4.25 7.77 -34.90
N GLU A 432 3.09 8.35 -35.24
CA GLU A 432 2.24 9.05 -34.28
C GLU A 432 1.81 8.12 -33.14
N PRO A 433 1.66 8.63 -31.90
CA PRO A 433 1.08 7.88 -30.79
C PRO A 433 -0.21 7.15 -31.20
N TYR A 434 -0.39 5.93 -30.68
CA TYR A 434 -1.45 4.97 -30.98
C TYR A 434 -1.44 4.40 -32.40
N HIS A 435 -0.36 4.61 -33.15
CA HIS A 435 -0.13 4.04 -34.48
C HIS A 435 1.30 3.52 -34.62
N ARG A 436 1.92 3.10 -33.50
CA ARG A 436 3.33 2.68 -33.47
C ARG A 436 3.51 1.18 -33.67
N VAL A 437 2.50 0.36 -33.43
CA VAL A 437 2.65 -1.10 -33.29
C VAL A 437 2.12 -1.84 -34.51
N THR A 438 2.97 -2.69 -35.09
CA THR A 438 2.59 -3.67 -36.11
C THR A 438 2.76 -5.09 -35.57
N LEU A 439 1.67 -5.88 -35.58
CA LEU A 439 1.71 -7.30 -35.20
C LEU A 439 1.89 -8.19 -36.44
N GLU A 440 2.83 -9.13 -36.39
CA GLU A 440 3.21 -9.97 -37.54
C GLU A 440 2.52 -11.34 -37.53
N ASN A 441 2.36 -11.95 -36.35
CA ASN A 441 1.83 -13.31 -36.20
C ASN A 441 0.47 -13.37 -35.48
N ILE A 442 -0.10 -12.23 -35.10
CA ILE A 442 -1.41 -12.11 -34.42
C ILE A 442 -2.46 -11.51 -35.34
N LYS A 443 -3.63 -12.15 -35.41
CA LYS A 443 -4.81 -11.65 -36.12
C LYS A 443 -5.73 -10.93 -35.14
N LEU A 444 -6.06 -9.67 -35.43
CA LEU A 444 -6.80 -8.80 -34.50
C LEU A 444 -8.16 -9.37 -34.07
N ASP A 445 -8.89 -10.02 -34.99
CA ASP A 445 -10.20 -10.61 -34.71
C ASP A 445 -10.17 -12.01 -34.09
N HIS A 446 -8.99 -12.62 -33.94
CA HIS A 446 -8.84 -13.96 -33.39
C HIS A 446 -8.70 -13.94 -31.86
N MET A 447 -9.21 -14.96 -31.18
CA MET A 447 -9.06 -15.13 -29.73
C MET A 447 -7.82 -15.97 -29.41
N TYR A 448 -7.03 -15.52 -28.46
CA TYR A 448 -5.80 -16.17 -28.01
C TYR A 448 -5.91 -16.45 -26.52
N ARG A 449 -5.41 -17.61 -26.08
CA ARG A 449 -5.23 -17.91 -24.66
C ARG A 449 -3.87 -17.37 -24.22
N VAL A 450 -3.87 -16.60 -23.14
CA VAL A 450 -2.73 -15.81 -22.68
C VAL A 450 -2.59 -15.99 -21.17
N SER A 451 -1.34 -16.12 -20.70
CA SER A 451 -1.03 -15.93 -19.28
C SER A 451 -0.51 -14.50 -19.05
N MET A 452 -1.10 -13.76 -18.13
CA MET A 452 -0.63 -12.42 -17.73
C MET A 452 -0.55 -12.27 -16.23
N THR A 453 0.24 -11.33 -15.71
CA THR A 453 0.18 -11.03 -14.27
C THR A 453 -1.15 -10.35 -13.90
N ASP A 454 -1.66 -10.60 -12.71
CA ASP A 454 -2.85 -9.92 -12.19
C ASP A 454 -2.65 -8.40 -12.10
N TYR A 455 -1.43 -7.92 -11.86
CA TYR A 455 -1.08 -6.51 -11.98
C TYR A 455 -1.40 -5.96 -13.39
N CYS A 456 -0.95 -6.63 -14.46
CA CYS A 456 -1.27 -6.23 -15.83
C CYS A 456 -2.79 -6.26 -16.05
N TYR A 457 -3.45 -7.35 -15.64
CA TYR A 457 -4.90 -7.50 -15.79
C TYR A 457 -5.67 -6.33 -15.14
N ARG A 458 -5.32 -5.96 -13.90
CA ARG A 458 -5.98 -4.89 -13.14
C ARG A 458 -5.78 -3.51 -13.78
N ASN A 459 -4.56 -3.21 -14.23
CA ASN A 459 -4.22 -1.92 -14.85
C ASN A 459 -4.74 -1.77 -16.29
N TYR A 460 -4.86 -2.88 -17.03
CA TYR A 460 -5.35 -2.88 -18.42
C TYR A 460 -6.82 -3.30 -18.55
N LYS A 461 -7.57 -3.32 -17.44
CA LYS A 461 -8.97 -3.80 -17.40
C LYS A 461 -9.88 -3.13 -18.43
N GLN A 462 -9.67 -1.85 -18.73
CA GLN A 462 -10.42 -1.11 -19.75
C GLN A 462 -10.24 -1.67 -21.17
N TYR A 463 -9.09 -2.28 -21.47
CA TYR A 463 -8.83 -2.97 -22.73
C TYR A 463 -9.27 -4.43 -22.69
N LEU A 464 -9.62 -4.95 -21.50
CA LEU A 464 -9.92 -6.37 -21.25
C LEU A 464 -11.41 -6.63 -21.00
N GLU A 465 -12.32 -5.69 -21.28
CA GLU A 465 -13.76 -5.81 -20.99
C GLU A 465 -14.43 -7.08 -21.56
N ASN A 466 -13.93 -7.60 -22.69
CA ASN A 466 -14.42 -8.82 -23.35
C ASN A 466 -13.50 -10.03 -23.20
N ALA A 467 -12.46 -9.92 -22.36
CA ALA A 467 -11.60 -11.06 -22.05
C ALA A 467 -12.35 -12.06 -21.16
N VAL A 468 -12.13 -13.36 -21.39
CA VAL A 468 -12.68 -14.43 -20.56
C VAL A 468 -11.59 -14.89 -19.60
N ILE A 469 -11.79 -14.70 -18.30
CA ILE A 469 -10.89 -15.20 -17.26
C ILE A 469 -11.29 -16.65 -16.95
N HIS A 470 -10.34 -17.57 -17.08
CA HIS A 470 -10.54 -18.99 -16.77
C HIS A 470 -10.12 -19.29 -15.33
N GLU A 471 -8.98 -18.75 -14.92
CA GLU A 471 -8.38 -19.03 -13.63
C GLU A 471 -7.45 -17.88 -13.21
N THR A 472 -7.38 -17.63 -11.90
CA THR A 472 -6.34 -16.81 -11.28
C THR A 472 -5.50 -17.73 -10.40
N GLY A 473 -4.20 -17.77 -10.64
CA GLY A 473 -3.27 -18.63 -9.94
C GLY A 473 -3.13 -18.27 -8.46
N GLU A 474 -2.72 -19.25 -7.66
CA GLU A 474 -2.46 -19.07 -6.22
C GLU A 474 -0.98 -18.87 -5.89
N ILE A 475 -0.10 -19.10 -6.86
CA ILE A 475 1.36 -19.05 -6.70
C ILE A 475 1.86 -17.71 -7.25
N THR A 476 2.59 -16.96 -6.42
CA THR A 476 3.10 -15.65 -6.79
C THR A 476 4.23 -15.75 -7.82
N MET A 477 4.41 -14.71 -8.61
CA MET A 477 5.52 -14.56 -9.56
C MET A 477 6.88 -14.72 -8.87
N VAL A 478 7.05 -14.20 -7.65
CA VAL A 478 8.27 -14.37 -6.84
C VAL A 478 8.58 -15.85 -6.59
N GLU A 479 7.59 -16.65 -6.21
CA GLU A 479 7.78 -18.09 -5.99
C GLU A 479 8.07 -18.82 -7.31
N LEU A 480 7.43 -18.43 -8.42
CA LEU A 480 7.71 -19.00 -9.75
C LEU A 480 9.14 -18.67 -10.23
N ILE A 481 9.60 -17.44 -10.02
CA ILE A 481 10.99 -17.03 -10.32
C ILE A 481 11.94 -17.85 -9.44
N SER A 482 11.66 -17.96 -8.15
CA SER A 482 12.48 -18.77 -7.22
C SER A 482 12.61 -20.23 -7.67
N ARG A 483 11.55 -20.83 -8.23
CA ARG A 483 11.58 -22.20 -8.75
C ARG A 483 12.52 -22.36 -9.94
N ASN A 484 12.47 -21.43 -10.90
CA ASN A 484 13.41 -21.43 -12.03
C ASN A 484 14.85 -21.25 -11.53
N LEU A 485 15.09 -20.29 -10.62
CA LEU A 485 16.43 -20.03 -10.10
C LEU A 485 17.01 -21.19 -9.27
N LYS A 486 16.16 -21.98 -8.59
CA LYS A 486 16.57 -23.19 -7.85
C LYS A 486 16.89 -24.38 -8.76
N ASP A 487 16.36 -24.40 -9.98
CA ASP A 487 16.66 -25.45 -10.94
C ASP A 487 18.10 -25.27 -11.48
N LYS A 488 18.94 -26.28 -11.28
CA LYS A 488 20.35 -26.24 -11.67
C LYS A 488 20.54 -26.27 -13.19
N ASP A 489 19.56 -26.82 -13.90
CA ASP A 489 19.59 -26.96 -15.35
C ASP A 489 18.96 -25.73 -16.05
N TYR A 490 18.31 -24.84 -15.29
CA TYR A 490 17.73 -23.62 -15.81
C TYR A 490 18.80 -22.63 -16.27
N HIS A 491 18.60 -22.11 -17.47
CA HIS A 491 19.37 -21.01 -18.03
C HIS A 491 18.42 -20.17 -18.89
N ILE A 492 18.64 -18.85 -18.90
CA ILE A 492 17.81 -17.93 -19.66
C ILE A 492 18.13 -18.09 -21.14
N GLU A 493 17.16 -18.56 -21.91
CA GLU A 493 17.21 -18.58 -23.37
C GLU A 493 16.27 -17.52 -23.94
N GLN A 494 16.81 -16.54 -24.67
CA GLN A 494 16.03 -15.44 -25.23
C GLN A 494 15.06 -15.93 -26.32
N LYS A 495 13.76 -15.82 -26.06
CA LYS A 495 12.66 -16.27 -26.95
C LYS A 495 11.75 -15.13 -27.41
N GLN A 496 11.74 -13.99 -26.71
CA GLN A 496 10.97 -12.81 -27.13
C GLN A 496 11.45 -12.30 -28.51
N THR A 497 10.49 -11.89 -29.33
CA THR A 497 10.73 -11.46 -30.71
C THR A 497 10.04 -10.14 -30.98
N PHE A 498 10.75 -9.04 -30.75
CA PHE A 498 10.27 -7.73 -31.13
C PHE A 498 11.43 -6.83 -31.57
N ASN A 499 11.08 -5.79 -32.32
CA ASN A 499 12.02 -4.80 -32.80
C ASN A 499 11.45 -3.39 -32.59
N VAL A 500 12.32 -2.45 -32.24
CA VAL A 500 11.95 -1.04 -32.09
C VAL A 500 12.76 -0.20 -33.06
N ILE A 501 12.07 0.57 -33.88
CA ILE A 501 12.64 1.54 -34.81
C ILE A 501 12.57 2.88 -34.10
N ILE A 502 13.73 3.49 -33.85
CA ILE A 502 13.89 4.77 -33.14
C ILE A 502 14.50 5.77 -34.10
#